data_AF-A0A2E8D3K6-F1
#
_entry.id   AF-A0A2E8D3K6-F1
#
_cell.length_a   1.000
_cell.length_b   1.000
_cell.length_c   1.000
_cell.angle_alpha   90.00
_cell.angle_beta   90.00
_cell.angle_gamma   90.00
#
_symmetry.space_group_name_H-M   'P 1'
#
loop_
_entity.id
_entity.type
_entity.pdbx_description
1 polymer ?
#
loop_
_entity_poly.entity_id
_entity_poly.type
_entity_poly.pdbx_seq_one_letter_code
_entity_poly.pdbx_strand_id
1 'polypeptide(L)'
;MLTLKLLDKERKSHIDDFNFDEALGLFAGLNILPKKSFAADYSYRTDRKQQQQLLAGWVKKLSPLLLPEASSFSLDFHPIPYRGDEAVLENHYIPCRGQAAPSVQSFFATEHKNHVFCYANANLTRDEQSTEVMRFVEF
;
A
#
# COMPACT_ATOMS: atom_id res chain seq x y z
N MET A 1 5.55 5.58 -1.66
CA MET A 1 6.45 6.75 -1.77
C MET A 1 6.63 7.41 -0.40
N LEU A 2 7.26 6.71 0.56
CA LEU A 2 7.62 7.32 1.86
C LEU A 2 8.82 8.26 1.70
N THR A 3 9.82 7.84 0.92
CA THR A 3 10.99 8.63 0.53
C THR A 3 10.66 10.01 -0.02
N LEU A 4 9.78 10.09 -1.02
CA LEU A 4 9.42 11.36 -1.64
C LEU A 4 8.76 12.32 -0.64
N LYS A 5 8.01 11.79 0.33
CA LYS A 5 7.46 12.62 1.42
C LYS A 5 8.54 13.11 2.37
N LEU A 6 9.54 12.29 2.68
CA LEU A 6 10.66 12.67 3.56
C LEU A 6 11.57 13.72 2.91
N LEU A 7 11.65 13.72 1.57
CA LEU A 7 12.41 14.70 0.78
C LEU A 7 11.60 15.97 0.46
N ASP A 8 10.39 16.08 1.00
CA ASP A 8 9.45 17.18 0.74
C ASP A 8 9.19 17.42 -0.76
N LYS A 9 9.05 16.32 -1.51
CA LYS A 9 8.83 16.36 -2.96
C LYS A 9 7.35 16.23 -3.29
N GLU A 10 6.94 16.94 -4.34
CA GLU A 10 5.59 16.89 -4.85
C GLU A 10 5.17 15.46 -5.22
N ARG A 11 3.89 15.13 -5.01
CA ARG A 11 3.34 13.80 -5.33
C ARG A 11 3.44 13.47 -6.83
N LYS A 12 3.39 14.48 -7.69
CA LYS A 12 3.57 14.37 -9.14
C LYS A 12 4.83 15.15 -9.48
N SER A 13 5.89 14.45 -9.83
CA SER A 13 7.16 15.07 -10.21
C SER A 13 7.79 14.28 -11.35
N HIS A 14 8.76 14.87 -12.03
CA HIS A 14 9.49 14.17 -13.07
C HIS A 14 10.50 13.23 -12.42
N ILE A 15 10.54 11.99 -12.88
CA ILE A 15 11.48 11.01 -12.32
C ILE A 15 12.95 11.40 -12.56
N ASP A 16 13.18 12.25 -13.56
CA ASP A 16 14.50 12.81 -13.86
C ASP A 16 15.00 13.76 -12.75
N ASP A 17 14.10 14.33 -11.94
CA ASP A 17 14.44 15.16 -10.78
C ASP A 17 15.15 14.36 -9.66
N PHE A 18 15.14 13.02 -9.75
CA PHE A 18 15.63 12.10 -8.72
C PHE A 18 16.87 11.33 -9.13
N ASN A 19 17.28 11.35 -10.40
CA ASN A 19 18.35 10.48 -10.93
C ASN A 19 19.70 10.65 -10.20
N PHE A 20 19.93 11.82 -9.60
CA PHE A 20 21.17 12.19 -8.90
C PHE A 20 20.97 12.55 -7.43
N ASP A 21 19.83 12.19 -6.83
CA ASP A 21 19.57 12.48 -5.42
C ASP A 21 20.27 11.45 -4.52
N GLU A 22 21.33 11.89 -3.84
CA GLU A 22 22.14 11.05 -2.96
C GLU A 22 21.34 10.51 -1.77
N ALA A 23 20.37 11.28 -1.26
CA ALA A 23 19.53 10.87 -0.14
C ALA A 23 18.57 9.73 -0.54
N LEU A 24 18.07 9.74 -1.79
CA LEU A 24 17.33 8.61 -2.35
C LEU A 24 18.19 7.37 -2.51
N GLY A 25 19.44 7.52 -2.97
CA GLY A 25 20.40 6.42 -3.04
C GLY A 25 20.65 5.79 -1.67
N LEU A 26 20.95 6.62 -0.67
CA LEU A 26 21.14 6.19 0.72
C LEU A 26 19.91 5.48 1.29
N PHE A 27 18.71 6.05 1.10
CA PHE A 27 17.48 5.43 1.57
C PHE A 27 17.24 4.06 0.92
N ALA A 28 17.52 3.93 -0.37
CA ALA A 28 17.39 2.67 -1.09
C ALA A 28 18.50 1.66 -0.76
N GLY A 29 19.55 2.06 -0.03
CA GLY A 29 20.74 1.25 0.19
C GLY A 29 21.53 1.00 -1.11
N LEU A 30 21.44 1.92 -2.08
CA LEU A 30 22.05 1.81 -3.40
C LEU A 30 23.08 2.91 -3.62
N ASN A 31 24.23 2.56 -4.18
CA ASN A 31 25.26 3.54 -4.56
C ASN A 31 24.86 4.38 -5.78
N ILE A 32 23.99 3.85 -6.65
CA ILE A 32 23.49 4.52 -7.85
C ILE A 32 22.02 4.15 -8.01
N LEU A 33 21.17 5.15 -8.26
CA LEU A 33 19.75 4.93 -8.49
C LEU A 33 19.49 4.27 -9.85
N PRO A 34 18.44 3.42 -9.94
CA PRO A 34 18.10 2.76 -11.19
C PRO A 34 17.69 3.78 -12.26
N LYS A 35 17.98 3.46 -13.53
CA LYS A 35 17.57 4.27 -14.68
C LYS A 35 16.05 4.49 -14.69
N LYS A 36 15.61 5.63 -15.23
CA LYS A 36 14.19 5.97 -15.46
C LYS A 36 13.36 4.82 -16.01
N SER A 37 13.86 4.09 -17.01
CA SER A 37 13.15 2.95 -17.60
C SER A 37 12.86 1.85 -16.59
N PHE A 38 13.76 1.58 -15.65
CA PHE A 38 13.57 0.58 -14.61
C PHE A 38 12.65 1.10 -13.50
N ALA A 39 12.76 2.38 -13.13
CA ALA A 39 11.93 2.96 -12.07
C ALA A 39 10.48 3.24 -12.51
N ALA A 40 10.24 3.37 -13.82
CA ALA A 40 8.91 3.47 -14.42
C ALA A 40 8.29 2.10 -14.78
N ASP A 41 9.05 1.02 -14.64
CA ASP A 41 8.57 -0.34 -14.91
C ASP A 41 7.84 -0.94 -13.69
N TYR A 42 6.86 -1.80 -13.94
CA TYR A 42 6.16 -2.49 -12.88
C TYR A 42 7.04 -3.60 -12.31
N SER A 43 7.50 -3.44 -11.07
CA SER A 43 8.27 -4.47 -10.37
C SER A 43 7.36 -5.38 -9.54
N TYR A 44 7.38 -6.67 -9.86
CA TYR A 44 6.74 -7.74 -9.06
C TYR A 44 7.75 -8.44 -8.13
N ARG A 45 8.85 -7.78 -7.80
CA ARG A 45 9.96 -8.39 -7.04
C ARG A 45 9.70 -8.48 -5.53
N THR A 46 8.65 -7.84 -5.04
CA THR A 46 8.24 -7.96 -3.64
C THR A 46 7.06 -8.89 -3.49
N ASP A 47 7.15 -9.77 -2.50
CA ASP A 47 6.05 -10.66 -2.14
C ASP A 47 5.27 -10.10 -0.94
N ARG A 48 4.14 -10.73 -0.64
CA ARG A 48 3.29 -10.32 0.48
C ARG A 48 4.00 -10.45 1.83
N LYS A 49 4.87 -11.45 2.00
CA LYS A 49 5.57 -11.71 3.25
C LYS A 49 6.53 -10.57 3.60
N GLN A 50 7.24 -10.05 2.59
CA GLN A 50 8.12 -8.89 2.75
C GLN A 50 7.34 -7.64 3.16
N GLN A 51 6.18 -7.40 2.54
CA GLN A 51 5.29 -6.28 2.87
C GLN A 51 4.78 -6.38 4.31
N GLN A 52 4.34 -7.57 4.73
CA GLN A 52 3.89 -7.83 6.11
C GLN A 52 5.01 -7.64 7.13
N GLN A 53 6.22 -8.11 6.85
CA GLN A 53 7.38 -7.90 7.72
C GLN A 53 7.70 -6.41 7.90
N LEU A 54 7.66 -5.64 6.83
CA LEU A 54 7.87 -4.19 6.88
C LEU A 54 6.78 -3.50 7.71
N LEU A 55 5.51 -3.82 7.45
CA LEU A 55 4.37 -3.28 8.20
C LEU A 55 4.44 -3.65 9.69
N ALA A 56 4.73 -4.91 10.01
CA ALA A 56 4.86 -5.37 11.40
C ALA A 56 6.00 -4.64 12.12
N GLY A 57 7.15 -4.46 11.46
CA GLY A 57 8.27 -3.68 11.99
C GLY A 57 7.89 -2.22 12.22
N TRP A 58 7.20 -1.60 11.27
CA TRP A 58 6.71 -0.22 11.34
C TRP A 58 5.74 -0.04 12.53
N VAL A 59 4.68 -0.85 12.58
CA VAL A 59 3.66 -0.79 13.64
C VAL A 59 4.31 -1.03 15.00
N LYS A 60 5.13 -2.07 15.15
CA LYS A 60 5.80 -2.38 16.42
C LYS A 60 6.67 -1.24 16.95
N LYS A 61 7.35 -0.50 16.07
CA LYS A 61 8.27 0.58 16.46
C LYS A 61 7.56 1.91 16.68
N LEU A 62 6.54 2.20 15.90
CA LEU A 62 5.92 3.52 15.88
C LEU A 62 4.58 3.58 16.60
N SER A 63 3.91 2.45 16.84
CA SER A 63 2.64 2.46 17.58
C SER A 63 2.74 3.11 18.96
N PRO A 64 3.80 2.96 19.78
CA PRO A 64 3.85 3.64 21.08
C PRO A 64 3.89 5.17 20.97
N LEU A 65 4.34 5.70 19.81
CA LEU A 65 4.47 7.13 19.56
C LEU A 65 3.25 7.70 18.84
N LEU A 66 2.76 6.98 17.83
CA LEU A 66 1.69 7.44 16.93
C LEU A 66 0.30 6.99 17.39
N LEU A 67 0.24 5.94 18.23
CA LEU A 67 -0.98 5.23 18.62
C LEU A 67 -1.04 4.94 20.13
N PRO A 68 -0.69 5.88 21.04
CA PRO A 68 -0.58 5.59 22.47
C PRO A 68 -1.90 5.17 23.13
N GLU A 69 -3.05 5.55 22.53
CA GLU A 69 -4.40 5.28 23.06
C GLU A 69 -5.29 4.54 22.03
N ALA A 70 -4.68 3.74 21.14
CA ALA A 70 -5.44 3.01 20.12
C ALA A 70 -6.46 2.07 20.78
N SER A 71 -7.73 2.27 20.47
CA SER A 71 -8.86 1.53 21.06
C SER A 71 -9.85 1.00 20.03
N SER A 72 -9.83 1.56 18.81
CA SER A 72 -10.72 1.15 17.73
C SER A 72 -10.06 1.35 16.37
N PHE A 73 -10.47 0.52 15.42
CA PHE A 73 -9.95 0.53 14.05
C PHE A 73 -11.12 0.60 13.06
N SER A 74 -10.98 1.44 12.05
CA SER A 74 -11.81 1.41 10.85
C SER A 74 -11.29 0.32 9.93
N LEU A 75 -12.19 -0.56 9.48
CA LEU A 75 -11.89 -1.67 8.59
C LEU A 75 -12.63 -1.44 7.27
N ASP A 76 -11.87 -1.22 6.20
CA ASP A 76 -12.43 -0.78 4.93
C ASP A 76 -12.01 -1.71 3.79
N PHE A 77 -13.01 -2.23 3.07
CA PHE A 77 -12.81 -2.88 1.79
C PHE A 77 -12.92 -1.84 0.67
N HIS A 78 -11.83 -1.66 -0.09
CA HIS A 78 -11.76 -0.69 -1.17
C HIS A 78 -11.50 -1.37 -2.53
N PRO A 79 -12.50 -1.45 -3.42
CA PRO A 79 -12.31 -1.96 -4.78
C PRO A 79 -11.63 -0.90 -5.66
N ILE A 80 -10.58 -1.30 -6.38
CA ILE A 80 -9.89 -0.48 -7.37
C ILE A 80 -10.32 -0.95 -8.76
N PRO A 81 -11.17 -0.17 -9.47
CA PRO A 81 -11.72 -0.60 -10.75
C PRO A 81 -10.62 -0.78 -11.81
N TYR A 82 -10.69 -1.89 -12.55
CA TYR A 82 -9.87 -2.09 -13.73
C TYR A 82 -10.33 -1.16 -14.86
N ARG A 83 -9.37 -0.63 -15.62
CA ARG A 83 -9.62 0.33 -16.71
C ARG A 83 -8.95 -0.05 -18.04
N GLY A 84 -8.45 -1.28 -18.15
CA GLY A 84 -7.91 -1.79 -19.41
C GLY A 84 -8.97 -2.54 -20.23
N ASP A 85 -8.55 -3.02 -21.39
CA ASP A 85 -9.45 -3.63 -22.38
C ASP A 85 -9.75 -5.12 -22.10
N GLU A 86 -8.80 -5.86 -21.52
CA GLU A 86 -8.96 -7.29 -21.18
C GLU A 86 -8.88 -7.50 -19.67
N ALA A 87 -10.04 -7.69 -19.04
CA ALA A 87 -10.10 -7.93 -17.60
C ALA A 87 -9.96 -9.42 -17.26
N VAL A 88 -8.81 -9.80 -16.68
CA VAL A 88 -8.58 -11.13 -16.05
C VAL A 88 -8.87 -11.09 -14.53
N LEU A 89 -9.61 -10.09 -14.08
CA LEU A 89 -9.86 -9.84 -12.66
C LEU A 89 -11.27 -10.26 -12.25
N GLU A 90 -11.39 -10.67 -10.99
CA GLU A 90 -12.68 -10.96 -10.38
C GLU A 90 -13.54 -9.68 -10.25
N ASN A 91 -14.85 -9.89 -10.23
CA ASN A 91 -15.79 -8.80 -10.05
C ASN A 91 -16.00 -8.51 -8.56
N HIS A 92 -15.75 -7.28 -8.15
CA HIS A 92 -16.11 -6.79 -6.82
C HIS A 92 -17.12 -5.66 -6.91
N TYR A 93 -17.95 -5.50 -5.87
CA TYR A 93 -19.00 -4.48 -5.85
C TYR A 93 -18.39 -3.08 -5.76
N ILE A 94 -18.65 -2.22 -6.76
CA ILE A 94 -18.15 -0.84 -6.80
C ILE A 94 -19.28 0.09 -6.34
N PRO A 95 -19.17 0.73 -5.15
CA PRO A 95 -20.25 1.54 -4.59
C PRO A 95 -20.72 2.65 -5.53
N CYS A 96 -19.79 3.38 -6.15
CA CYS A 96 -20.12 4.49 -7.05
C CYS A 96 -20.80 4.06 -8.35
N ARG A 97 -20.79 2.77 -8.69
CA ARG A 97 -21.47 2.22 -9.89
C ARG A 97 -22.72 1.41 -9.55
N GLY A 98 -22.93 1.08 -8.28
CA GLY A 98 -24.07 0.24 -7.86
C GLY A 98 -24.03 -1.19 -8.41
N GLN A 99 -22.89 -1.67 -8.91
CA GLN A 99 -22.76 -3.00 -9.51
C GLN A 99 -21.38 -3.60 -9.27
N ALA A 100 -21.28 -4.92 -9.37
CA ALA A 100 -20.02 -5.62 -9.42
C ALA A 100 -19.36 -5.47 -10.81
N ALA A 101 -18.07 -5.18 -10.85
CA ALA A 101 -17.30 -5.08 -12.09
C ALA A 101 -15.84 -5.47 -11.84
N PRO A 102 -15.03 -5.71 -12.89
CA PRO A 102 -13.67 -6.17 -12.73
C PRO A 102 -12.84 -5.17 -11.93
N SER A 103 -12.28 -5.62 -10.81
CA SER A 103 -11.53 -4.76 -9.91
C SER A 103 -10.66 -5.58 -8.97
N VAL A 104 -9.57 -4.96 -8.52
CA VAL A 104 -8.76 -5.51 -7.43
C VAL A 104 -9.39 -5.10 -6.11
N GLN A 105 -9.59 -6.04 -5.18
CA GLN A 105 -10.11 -5.74 -3.85
C GLN A 105 -8.96 -5.48 -2.88
N SER A 106 -8.96 -4.30 -2.27
CA SER A 106 -8.05 -3.97 -1.17
C SER A 106 -8.79 -3.98 0.17
N PHE A 107 -8.05 -4.20 1.25
CA PHE A 107 -8.47 -4.06 2.63
C PHE A 107 -7.48 -3.19 3.39
N PHE A 108 -8.01 -2.31 4.22
CA PHE A 108 -7.26 -1.38 5.03
C PHE A 108 -7.75 -1.41 6.47
N ALA A 109 -6.81 -1.44 7.42
CA ALA A 109 -7.10 -1.20 8.83
C ALA A 109 -6.38 0.07 9.29
N THR A 110 -7.17 1.04 9.73
CA THR A 110 -6.68 2.35 10.18
C THR A 110 -7.19 2.60 11.58
N GLU A 111 -6.33 3.04 12.47
CA GLU A 111 -6.75 3.42 13.82
C GLU A 111 -7.65 4.67 13.75
N HIS A 112 -8.70 4.69 14.57
CA HIS A 112 -9.77 5.66 14.42
C HIS A 112 -9.40 7.10 14.81
N LYS A 113 -8.64 7.29 15.90
CA LYS A 113 -8.42 8.61 16.50
C LYS A 113 -7.34 9.43 15.79
N ASN A 114 -6.20 8.80 15.52
CA ASN A 114 -5.02 9.41 14.91
C ASN A 114 -4.90 9.08 13.41
N HIS A 115 -5.83 8.29 12.87
CA HIS A 115 -5.86 7.89 11.46
C HIS A 115 -4.57 7.23 10.98
N VAL A 116 -3.89 6.49 11.87
CA VAL A 116 -2.64 5.81 11.54
C VAL A 116 -2.94 4.48 10.87
N PHE A 117 -2.28 4.27 9.75
CA PHE A 117 -2.40 3.07 8.96
C PHE A 117 -1.62 1.92 9.57
N CYS A 118 -2.34 0.84 9.93
CA CYS A 118 -1.78 -0.27 10.70
C CYS A 118 -1.63 -1.54 9.86
N TYR A 119 -2.54 -1.78 8.92
CA TYR A 119 -2.54 -2.98 8.11
C TYR A 119 -3.12 -2.74 6.72
N ALA A 120 -2.63 -3.51 5.75
CA ALA A 120 -3.10 -3.47 4.37
C ALA A 120 -3.01 -4.83 3.68
N ASN A 121 -3.96 -5.05 2.79
CA ASN A 121 -3.90 -6.09 1.79
C ASN A 121 -4.47 -5.57 0.47
N ALA A 122 -3.73 -5.69 -0.63
CA ALA A 122 -4.18 -5.25 -1.95
C ALA A 122 -4.50 -6.41 -2.90
N ASN A 123 -4.30 -7.67 -2.48
CA ASN A 123 -4.45 -8.84 -3.35
C ASN A 123 -5.50 -9.78 -2.77
N LEU A 124 -6.71 -9.27 -2.53
CA LEU A 124 -7.81 -10.10 -2.07
C LEU A 124 -8.56 -10.69 -3.24
N THR A 125 -8.70 -12.02 -3.21
CA THR A 125 -9.73 -12.71 -3.97
C THR A 125 -11.06 -12.64 -3.24
N ARG A 126 -12.16 -12.87 -3.95
CA ARG A 126 -13.51 -12.83 -3.41
C ARG A 126 -13.71 -13.82 -2.27
N ASP A 127 -13.13 -15.01 -2.39
CA ASP A 127 -13.27 -16.08 -1.39
C ASP A 127 -12.49 -15.75 -0.10
N GLU A 128 -11.39 -15.01 -0.20
CA GLU A 128 -10.60 -14.57 0.95
C GLU A 128 -11.20 -13.39 1.70
N GLN A 129 -12.06 -12.59 1.06
CA GLN A 129 -12.62 -11.35 1.61
C GLN A 129 -13.23 -11.56 3.01
N SER A 130 -13.96 -12.67 3.20
CA SER A 130 -14.61 -13.01 4.48
C SER A 130 -13.63 -13.29 5.61
N THR A 131 -12.41 -13.75 5.29
CA THR A 131 -11.39 -14.14 6.27
C THR A 131 -10.43 -13.00 6.61
N GLU A 132 -10.38 -11.95 5.81
CA GLU A 132 -9.37 -10.90 5.94
C GLU A 132 -9.45 -10.14 7.26
N VAL A 133 -10.66 -9.95 7.80
CA VAL A 133 -10.85 -9.33 9.12
C VAL A 133 -10.14 -10.13 10.22
N MET A 134 -10.23 -11.46 10.17
CA MET A 134 -9.54 -12.32 11.14
C MET A 134 -8.03 -12.27 10.96
N ARG A 135 -7.55 -12.23 9.71
CA ARG A 135 -6.12 -12.07 9.41
C ARG A 135 -5.54 -10.75 9.95
N PHE A 136 -6.33 -9.68 10.03
CA PHE A 136 -5.93 -8.45 10.69
C PHE A 136 -5.87 -8.59 12.21
N VAL A 137 -6.83 -9.29 12.83
CA VAL A 137 -6.82 -9.52 14.29
C VAL A 137 -5.62 -10.39 14.71
N GLU A 138 -5.15 -11.28 13.84
CA GLU A 138 -3.96 -12.12 14.08
C GLU A 138 -2.62 -11.39 13.86
N PHE A 139 -2.63 -10.26 13.15
CA PHE A 139 -1.44 -9.50 12.75
C PHE A 139 -0.90 -8.60 13.88
#